data_AF-A0A1E3BKP1-F1
#
_entry.id   AF-A0A1E3BKP1-F1
#
_cell.length_a   1.000
_cell.length_b   1.000
_cell.length_c   1.000
_cell.angle_alpha   90.00
_cell.angle_beta   90.00
_cell.angle_gamma   90.00
#
_symmetry.space_group_name_H-M   'P 1'
#
loop_
_entity.id
_entity.type
_entity.pdbx_description
1 polymer ?
#
loop_
_entity_poly.entity_id
_entity_poly.type
_entity_poly.pdbx_seq_one_letter_code
_entity_poly.pdbx_strand_id
1 'polypeptide(L)'
;MVPTLCLINKATYDSIKVLEPHICGWFMRRHQITGFDRVLRLDRRTGRPRPLTVHSLLRFERRRDIAQRISRHIVPAVWGPFSDDDEDLEMNFEAELRLAQRIERGLYALFHMSDIAQDMERSKQRRRKPLAPVAIGRLIALSQTFEEYDDLPEQKRQSVSFENYAGHVYKVLKWGATEADIGRKRLEFRRHLGKEREIDLHVALRMMRERTEKMLLRHGPSDWYRDAKNEYSVISWFLLRQSPRTLEKLFLSDPDQCCDIEGKLGIVNGVRVCHFADPLDNYWKAWKEDPQLGCQDCDCKRRARSWSVKPALIDARGREHNIAAEKYLKEMWNQRHVGLHQAFMTGQFTTFL
;
A
#
# COMPACT_ATOMS: atom_id res chain seq x y z
N MET A 1 -40.50 -6.28 -11.78
CA MET A 1 -40.70 -7.31 -10.74
C MET A 1 -40.21 -6.76 -9.41
N VAL A 2 -41.12 -6.60 -8.43
CA VAL A 2 -40.74 -6.24 -7.06
C VAL A 2 -40.16 -7.50 -6.40
N PRO A 3 -38.98 -7.45 -5.74
CA PRO A 3 -38.45 -8.61 -5.06
C PRO A 3 -39.35 -8.95 -3.86
N THR A 4 -40.12 -10.03 -3.96
CA THR A 4 -40.92 -10.54 -2.85
C THR A 4 -39.97 -11.15 -1.82
N LEU A 5 -39.86 -10.54 -0.64
CA LEU A 5 -39.11 -11.08 0.49
C LEU A 5 -39.81 -12.35 0.98
N CYS A 6 -39.30 -13.53 0.59
CA CYS A 6 -39.73 -14.80 1.17
C CYS A 6 -39.20 -14.92 2.60
N LEU A 7 -40.10 -15.04 3.57
CA LEU A 7 -39.75 -15.37 4.96
C LEU A 7 -39.28 -16.83 5.00
N ILE A 8 -37.98 -17.03 5.15
CA ILE A 8 -37.38 -18.35 5.31
C ILE A 8 -37.51 -18.75 6.80
N ASN A 9 -38.07 -19.93 7.09
CA ASN A 9 -38.09 -20.42 8.47
C ASN A 9 -36.66 -20.64 8.99
N LYS A 10 -36.48 -20.55 10.32
CA LYS A 10 -35.14 -20.61 10.95
C LYS A 10 -34.35 -21.87 10.56
N ALA A 11 -35.00 -23.03 10.54
CA ALA A 11 -34.36 -24.31 10.19
C ALA A 11 -33.79 -24.31 8.76
N THR A 12 -34.53 -23.72 7.81
CA THR A 12 -34.11 -23.60 6.41
C THR A 12 -32.97 -22.59 6.29
N TYR A 13 -33.05 -21.46 6.99
CA TYR A 13 -31.96 -20.48 7.04
C TYR A 13 -30.66 -21.09 7.61
N ASP A 14 -30.76 -21.80 8.73
CA ASP A 14 -29.61 -22.45 9.37
C ASP A 14 -28.99 -23.52 8.46
N SER A 15 -29.82 -24.28 7.75
CA SER A 15 -29.37 -25.27 6.76
C SER A 15 -28.65 -24.61 5.57
N ILE A 16 -29.19 -23.50 5.04
CA ILE A 16 -28.51 -22.71 4.00
C ILE A 16 -27.17 -22.17 4.52
N LYS A 17 -27.10 -21.73 5.77
CA LYS A 17 -25.87 -21.22 6.38
C LYS A 17 -24.79 -22.29 6.56
N VAL A 18 -25.15 -23.51 6.96
CA VAL A 18 -24.21 -24.63 7.04
C VAL A 18 -23.71 -25.02 5.64
N LEU A 19 -24.57 -24.98 4.63
CA LEU A 19 -24.24 -25.36 3.25
C LEU A 19 -23.59 -24.23 2.43
N GLU A 20 -23.47 -23.02 2.98
CA GLU A 20 -22.98 -21.82 2.28
C GLU A 20 -21.62 -22.05 1.57
N PRO A 21 -20.62 -22.74 2.17
CA PRO A 21 -19.37 -23.06 1.48
C PRO A 21 -19.53 -23.97 0.26
N HIS A 22 -20.45 -24.94 0.34
CA HIS A 22 -20.75 -25.85 -0.77
C HIS A 22 -21.47 -25.11 -1.90
N ILE A 23 -22.47 -24.28 -1.56
CA ILE A 23 -23.20 -23.44 -2.52
C ILE A 23 -22.24 -22.49 -3.25
N CYS A 24 -21.35 -21.82 -2.51
CA CYS A 24 -20.34 -20.94 -3.10
C CYS A 24 -19.36 -21.73 -3.99
N GLY A 25 -18.96 -22.93 -3.58
CA GLY A 25 -18.11 -23.80 -4.39
C GLY A 25 -18.78 -24.24 -5.69
N TRP A 26 -20.08 -24.52 -5.66
CA TRP A 26 -20.87 -24.86 -6.85
C TRP A 26 -20.98 -23.67 -7.82
N PHE A 27 -21.25 -22.48 -7.28
CA PHE A 27 -21.24 -21.24 -8.05
C PHE A 27 -19.89 -21.04 -8.75
N MET A 28 -18.78 -21.15 -8.01
CA MET A 28 -17.44 -21.00 -8.59
C MET A 28 -17.20 -21.98 -9.75
N ARG A 29 -17.55 -23.26 -9.59
CA ARG A 29 -17.41 -24.25 -10.68
C ARG A 29 -18.28 -23.93 -11.89
N ARG A 30 -19.53 -23.52 -11.68
CA ARG A 30 -20.45 -23.13 -12.76
C ARG A 30 -19.90 -21.96 -13.58
N HIS A 31 -19.22 -21.02 -12.92
CA HIS A 31 -18.60 -19.85 -13.54
C HIS A 31 -17.13 -20.08 -13.93
N GLN A 32 -16.66 -21.33 -13.97
CA GLN A 32 -15.28 -21.70 -14.34
C GLN A 32 -14.20 -21.02 -13.49
N ILE A 33 -14.54 -20.62 -12.27
CA ILE A 33 -13.59 -20.09 -11.31
C ILE A 33 -12.88 -21.28 -10.66
N THR A 34 -11.66 -21.57 -11.13
CA THR A 34 -10.81 -22.67 -10.65
C THR A 34 -10.41 -22.54 -9.19
N GLY A 35 -10.35 -21.31 -8.68
CA GLY A 35 -10.06 -21.00 -7.29
C GLY A 35 -9.70 -19.54 -7.08
N PHE A 36 -9.37 -19.21 -5.83
CA PHE A 36 -8.73 -17.94 -5.48
C PHE A 36 -7.32 -18.22 -4.96
N ASP A 37 -6.41 -17.28 -5.15
CA ASP A 37 -5.09 -17.36 -4.52
C ASP A 37 -5.22 -17.54 -3.01
N ARG A 38 -4.34 -18.36 -2.43
CA ARG A 38 -4.36 -18.66 -1.00
C ARG A 38 -4.25 -17.40 -0.16
N VAL A 39 -3.40 -16.45 -0.55
CA VAL A 39 -3.19 -15.18 0.16
C VAL A 39 -4.49 -14.41 0.27
N LEU A 40 -5.24 -14.31 -0.83
CA LEU A 40 -6.51 -13.59 -0.88
C LEU A 40 -7.55 -14.13 0.11
N ARG A 41 -7.47 -15.43 0.42
CA ARG A 41 -8.34 -16.12 1.37
C ARG A 41 -7.80 -16.19 2.80
N LEU A 42 -6.58 -15.72 3.07
CA LEU A 42 -5.98 -15.84 4.39
C LEU A 42 -6.77 -15.07 5.46
N ASP A 43 -6.97 -15.72 6.60
CA ASP A 43 -7.29 -15.00 7.81
C ASP A 43 -6.05 -14.32 8.36
N ARG A 44 -6.13 -13.00 8.51
CA ARG A 44 -5.01 -12.14 8.91
C ARG A 44 -4.47 -12.45 10.32
N ARG A 45 -5.29 -13.07 11.19
CA ARG A 45 -4.91 -13.41 12.57
C ARG A 45 -4.38 -14.83 12.65
N THR A 46 -5.09 -15.77 12.05
CA THR A 46 -4.80 -17.21 12.22
C THR A 46 -3.93 -17.81 11.12
N GLY A 47 -3.76 -17.13 9.99
CA GLY A 47 -3.07 -17.66 8.81
C GLY A 47 -3.84 -18.79 8.11
N ARG A 48 -5.04 -19.14 8.57
CA ARG A 48 -5.86 -20.21 7.97
C ARG A 48 -6.71 -19.65 6.83
N PRO A 49 -6.99 -20.45 5.78
CA PRO A 49 -7.93 -20.06 4.74
C PRO A 49 -9.32 -19.81 5.33
N ARG A 50 -9.93 -18.68 4.99
CA ARG A 50 -11.33 -18.40 5.34
C ARG A 50 -12.27 -19.32 4.54
N PRO A 51 -13.37 -19.78 5.15
CA PRO A 51 -14.40 -20.50 4.43
C PRO A 51 -15.02 -19.59 3.37
N LEU A 52 -15.53 -20.20 2.30
CA LEU A 52 -16.29 -19.48 1.30
C LEU A 52 -17.70 -19.25 1.84
N THR A 53 -18.08 -17.99 1.95
CA THR A 53 -19.45 -17.54 2.19
C THR A 53 -19.85 -16.62 1.05
N VAL A 54 -21.12 -16.31 0.89
CA VAL A 54 -21.61 -15.38 -0.14
C VAL A 54 -20.89 -14.03 -0.01
N HIS A 55 -20.71 -13.55 1.24
CA HIS A 55 -19.98 -12.32 1.51
C HIS A 55 -18.49 -12.41 1.19
N SER A 56 -17.82 -13.51 1.54
CA SER A 56 -16.40 -13.65 1.27
C SER A 56 -16.13 -13.85 -0.23
N LEU A 57 -17.00 -14.59 -0.93
CA LEU A 57 -16.92 -14.84 -2.36
C LEU A 57 -16.96 -13.52 -3.13
N LEU A 58 -17.98 -12.69 -2.91
CA LEU A 58 -18.10 -11.36 -3.53
C LEU A 58 -16.90 -10.47 -3.21
N ARG A 59 -16.38 -10.55 -1.98
CA ARG A 59 -15.18 -9.79 -1.57
C ARG A 59 -13.92 -10.28 -2.29
N PHE A 60 -13.72 -11.59 -2.41
CA PHE A 60 -12.54 -12.17 -3.06
C PHE A 60 -12.58 -11.90 -4.56
N GLU A 61 -13.72 -12.10 -5.20
CA GLU A 61 -13.90 -11.82 -6.63
C GLU A 61 -13.57 -10.36 -6.96
N ARG A 62 -14.15 -9.40 -6.21
CA ARG A 62 -13.87 -7.98 -6.42
C ARG A 62 -12.39 -7.62 -6.22
N ARG A 63 -11.74 -8.23 -5.22
CA ARG A 63 -10.32 -7.99 -4.97
C ARG A 63 -9.44 -8.58 -6.06
N ARG A 64 -9.77 -9.77 -6.56
CA ARG A 64 -9.09 -10.39 -7.71
C ARG A 64 -9.20 -9.48 -8.93
N ASP A 65 -10.41 -9.04 -9.26
CA ASP A 65 -10.64 -8.15 -10.41
C ASP A 65 -9.84 -6.85 -10.32
N ILE A 66 -9.92 -6.16 -9.17
CA ILE A 66 -9.15 -4.94 -8.93
C ILE A 66 -7.64 -5.20 -9.03
N ALA A 67 -7.13 -6.27 -8.40
CA ALA A 67 -5.71 -6.57 -8.42
C ALA A 67 -5.20 -6.88 -9.84
N GLN A 68 -5.97 -7.65 -10.61
CA GLN A 68 -5.64 -8.02 -11.98
C GLN A 68 -5.64 -6.81 -12.92
N ARG A 69 -6.62 -5.91 -12.78
CA ARG A 69 -6.66 -4.68 -13.57
C ARG A 69 -5.50 -3.75 -13.22
N ILE A 70 -5.24 -3.52 -11.93
CA ILE A 70 -4.11 -2.70 -11.48
C ILE A 70 -2.79 -3.30 -11.95
N SER A 71 -2.58 -4.61 -11.79
CA SER A 71 -1.29 -5.23 -12.11
C SER A 71 -0.96 -5.17 -13.60
N ARG A 72 -1.97 -5.30 -14.47
CA ARG A 72 -1.80 -5.14 -15.92
C ARG A 72 -1.57 -3.70 -16.34
N HIS A 73 -2.20 -2.74 -15.67
CA HIS A 73 -2.06 -1.33 -16.02
C HIS A 73 -0.75 -0.73 -15.49
N ILE A 74 -0.28 -1.17 -14.31
CA ILE A 74 0.84 -0.52 -13.64
C ILE A 74 2.19 -0.75 -14.32
N VAL A 75 2.37 -1.91 -14.97
CA VAL A 75 3.64 -2.23 -15.64
C VAL A 75 3.93 -1.23 -16.77
N PRO A 76 3.08 -1.07 -17.80
CA PRO A 76 3.31 -0.09 -18.85
C PRO A 76 3.27 1.36 -18.31
N ALA A 77 2.49 1.64 -17.27
CA ALA A 77 2.44 2.96 -16.66
C ALA A 77 3.74 3.37 -15.92
N VAL A 78 4.55 2.39 -15.49
CA VAL A 78 5.84 2.64 -14.82
C VAL A 78 7.00 2.51 -15.81
N TRP A 79 6.95 1.52 -16.70
CA TRP A 79 8.05 1.14 -17.60
C TRP A 79 7.89 1.64 -19.04
N GLY A 80 6.83 2.40 -19.32
CA GLY A 80 6.47 2.85 -20.66
C GLY A 80 5.67 1.78 -21.41
N PRO A 81 4.75 2.16 -22.32
CA PRO A 81 4.10 1.19 -23.20
C PRO A 81 5.12 0.56 -24.16
N PHE A 82 4.72 -0.52 -24.84
CA PHE A 82 5.45 -0.97 -26.01
C PHE A 82 5.24 0.08 -27.12
N SER A 83 6.32 0.53 -27.74
CA SER A 83 6.27 1.41 -28.91
C SER A 83 6.22 0.56 -30.17
N ASP A 84 5.35 0.90 -31.11
CA ASP A 84 5.35 0.31 -32.44
C ASP A 84 6.50 0.88 -33.31
N ASP A 85 7.08 2.02 -32.91
CA ASP A 85 8.15 2.72 -33.64
C ASP A 85 9.57 2.13 -33.40
N ASP A 86 9.72 1.22 -32.42
CA ASP A 86 10.98 0.55 -32.11
C ASP A 86 11.05 -0.82 -32.83
N GLU A 87 11.02 -0.82 -34.17
CA GLU A 87 11.05 -2.03 -35.00
C GLU A 87 12.25 -2.97 -34.72
N ASP A 88 13.33 -2.43 -34.14
CA ASP A 88 14.56 -3.17 -33.81
C ASP A 88 14.62 -3.76 -32.39
N LEU A 89 13.65 -3.47 -31.50
CA LEU A 89 13.64 -3.98 -30.13
C LEU A 89 12.63 -5.13 -29.98
N GLU A 90 13.12 -6.37 -29.92
CA GLU A 90 12.28 -7.52 -29.53
C GLU A 90 11.72 -7.32 -28.11
N MET A 91 10.42 -7.03 -28.02
CA MET A 91 9.71 -6.83 -26.76
C MET A 91 9.00 -8.13 -26.31
N ASN A 92 9.21 -8.51 -25.04
CA ASN A 92 8.72 -9.78 -24.51
C ASN A 92 7.45 -9.60 -23.65
N PHE A 93 6.28 -9.81 -24.28
CA PHE A 93 4.97 -9.76 -23.60
C PHE A 93 4.82 -10.81 -22.49
N GLU A 94 5.47 -11.96 -22.60
CA GLU A 94 5.42 -13.01 -21.56
C GLU A 94 6.18 -12.59 -20.29
N ALA A 95 7.26 -11.80 -20.44
CA ALA A 95 7.95 -11.20 -19.32
C ALA A 95 7.05 -10.21 -18.55
N GLU A 96 6.35 -9.35 -19.29
CA GLU A 96 5.40 -8.39 -18.72
C GLU A 96 4.23 -9.11 -18.02
N LEU A 97 3.68 -10.16 -18.63
CA LEU A 97 2.59 -10.94 -18.05
C LEU A 97 3.02 -11.64 -16.74
N ARG A 98 4.22 -12.22 -16.69
CA ARG A 98 4.77 -12.83 -15.47
C ARG A 98 4.94 -11.80 -14.34
N LEU A 99 5.40 -10.60 -14.67
CA LEU A 99 5.48 -9.50 -13.71
C LEU A 99 4.10 -9.07 -13.22
N ALA A 100 3.13 -8.88 -14.13
CA ALA A 100 1.77 -8.51 -13.78
C ALA A 100 1.12 -9.55 -12.84
N GLN A 101 1.29 -10.84 -13.11
CA GLN A 101 0.83 -11.91 -12.22
C GLN A 101 1.51 -11.86 -10.84
N ARG A 102 2.80 -11.47 -10.77
CA ARG A 102 3.51 -11.32 -9.50
C ARG A 102 2.99 -10.13 -8.69
N ILE A 103 2.77 -9.00 -9.36
CA ILE A 103 2.18 -7.80 -8.77
C ILE A 103 0.77 -8.07 -8.25
N GLU A 104 -0.05 -8.80 -9.02
CA GLU A 104 -1.41 -9.19 -8.62
C GLU A 104 -1.41 -9.92 -7.26
N ARG A 105 -0.49 -10.88 -7.08
CA ARG A 105 -0.36 -11.63 -5.83
C ARG A 105 0.14 -10.76 -4.68
N GLY A 106 1.04 -9.81 -4.96
CA GLY A 106 1.48 -8.82 -3.99
C GLY A 106 0.35 -7.88 -3.53
N LEU A 107 -0.55 -7.51 -4.45
CA LEU A 107 -1.73 -6.69 -4.14
C LEU A 107 -2.68 -7.39 -3.17
N TYR A 108 -2.80 -8.73 -3.23
CA TYR A 108 -3.58 -9.48 -2.24
C TYR A 108 -3.04 -9.28 -0.82
N ALA A 109 -1.73 -9.40 -0.64
CA ALA A 109 -1.09 -9.12 0.64
C ALA A 109 -1.29 -7.65 1.06
N LEU A 110 -1.14 -6.71 0.13
CA LEU A 110 -1.36 -5.28 0.39
C LEU A 110 -2.80 -4.98 0.88
N PHE A 111 -3.81 -5.62 0.29
CA PHE A 111 -5.20 -5.44 0.72
C PHE A 111 -5.41 -5.90 2.17
N HIS A 112 -4.72 -6.96 2.59
CA HIS A 112 -4.74 -7.38 3.99
C HIS A 112 -4.02 -6.37 4.91
N MET A 113 -2.91 -5.78 4.46
CA MET A 113 -2.21 -4.72 5.21
C MET A 113 -3.10 -3.49 5.44
N SER A 114 -3.90 -3.11 4.43
CA SER A 114 -4.89 -2.04 4.55
C SER A 114 -6.01 -2.41 5.51
N ASP A 115 -6.58 -3.61 5.39
CA ASP A 115 -7.65 -4.05 6.28
C ASP A 115 -7.21 -4.06 7.76
N ILE A 116 -5.94 -4.39 8.04
CA ILE A 116 -5.38 -4.35 9.41
C ILE A 116 -5.42 -2.93 9.98
N ALA A 117 -5.01 -1.93 9.19
CA ALA A 117 -5.05 -0.53 9.59
C ALA A 117 -6.50 -0.07 9.82
N GLN A 118 -7.41 -0.36 8.89
CA GLN A 118 -8.82 0.03 9.00
C GLN A 118 -9.54 -0.60 10.20
N ASP A 119 -9.28 -1.87 10.50
CA ASP A 119 -9.87 -2.55 11.67
C ASP A 119 -9.40 -1.92 12.98
N MET A 120 -8.14 -1.45 13.04
CA MET A 120 -7.59 -0.75 14.21
C MET A 120 -8.22 0.63 14.40
N GLU A 121 -8.35 1.40 13.33
CA GLU A 121 -9.01 2.71 13.35
C GLU A 121 -10.47 2.62 13.81
N ARG A 122 -11.24 1.66 13.26
CA ARG A 122 -12.63 1.40 13.67
C ARG A 122 -12.75 0.96 15.12
N SER A 123 -11.81 0.15 15.59
CA SER A 123 -11.78 -0.31 16.99
C SER A 123 -11.52 0.84 17.97
N LYS A 124 -10.69 1.82 17.58
CA LYS A 124 -10.42 3.03 18.35
C LYS A 124 -11.66 3.92 18.46
N GLN A 125 -12.39 4.12 17.36
CA GLN A 125 -13.64 4.88 17.37
C GLN A 125 -14.70 4.29 18.31
N ARG A 126 -14.73 2.95 18.45
CA ARG A 126 -15.66 2.24 19.36
C ARG A 126 -15.23 2.27 20.82
N ARG A 127 -13.94 2.44 21.13
CA ARG A 127 -13.41 2.48 22.50
C ARG A 127 -13.19 3.92 22.95
N ARG A 128 -14.22 4.56 23.50
CA ARG A 128 -14.15 5.91 24.14
C ARG A 128 -13.59 5.91 25.58
N LYS A 129 -13.10 4.78 26.12
CA LYS A 129 -12.63 4.70 27.52
C LYS A 129 -11.16 5.09 27.69
N PRO A 130 -10.75 5.65 28.85
CA PRO A 130 -9.38 6.09 29.10
C PRO A 130 -8.38 4.94 29.01
N LEU A 131 -7.16 5.25 28.57
CA LEU A 131 -6.06 4.29 28.44
C LEU A 131 -5.68 3.72 29.82
N ALA A 132 -5.74 2.39 29.96
CA ALA A 132 -5.33 1.65 31.15
C ALA A 132 -3.80 1.70 31.39
N PRO A 133 -3.29 1.37 32.59
CA PRO A 133 -1.87 1.46 32.98
C PRO A 133 -0.86 0.75 32.05
N VAL A 134 -1.33 -0.26 31.29
CA VAL A 134 -0.57 -0.96 30.23
C VAL A 134 -0.05 -0.01 29.14
N ALA A 135 -0.64 1.19 29.01
CA ALA A 135 -0.16 2.23 28.10
C ALA A 135 1.19 2.81 28.53
N ILE A 136 1.49 2.96 29.82
CA ILE A 136 2.72 3.65 30.29
C ILE A 136 3.97 2.84 29.95
N GLY A 137 4.00 1.54 30.24
CA GLY A 137 5.13 0.67 29.88
C GLY A 137 5.38 0.58 28.38
N ARG A 138 4.31 0.66 27.56
CA ARG A 138 4.44 0.73 26.09
C ARG A 138 4.96 2.08 25.62
N LEU A 139 4.58 3.19 26.26
CA LEU A 139 5.09 4.52 25.93
C LEU A 139 6.60 4.62 26.22
N ILE A 140 7.10 3.94 27.26
CA ILE A 140 8.54 3.88 27.59
C ILE A 140 9.33 3.07 26.53
N ALA A 141 8.81 1.93 26.08
CA ALA A 141 9.46 1.19 24.98
C ALA A 141 9.44 1.98 23.65
N LEU A 142 8.43 2.82 23.45
CA LEU A 142 8.31 3.70 22.28
C LEU A 142 9.21 4.94 22.37
N SER A 143 9.57 5.42 23.57
CA SER A 143 10.54 6.51 23.74
C SER A 143 11.96 6.04 23.39
N GLN A 144 12.32 4.80 23.74
CA GLN A 144 13.61 4.19 23.35
C GLN A 144 13.75 4.03 21.83
N THR A 145 12.66 3.77 21.10
CA THR A 145 12.65 3.71 19.63
C THR A 145 12.57 5.10 18.97
N PHE A 146 12.33 6.15 19.76
CA PHE A 146 12.41 7.54 19.31
C PHE A 146 13.87 8.04 19.27
N GLU A 147 14.71 7.52 20.18
CA GLU A 147 16.15 7.84 20.30
C GLU A 147 17.00 7.27 19.15
N GLU A 148 16.55 6.24 18.43
CA GLU A 148 17.31 5.65 17.31
C GLU A 148 17.37 6.53 16.03
N TYR A 149 16.72 7.71 16.00
CA TYR A 149 16.69 8.63 14.84
C TYR A 149 16.80 10.10 15.28
N ASP A 150 17.79 10.38 16.11
CA ASP A 150 17.92 11.60 16.90
C ASP A 150 18.53 12.80 16.16
N ASP A 151 18.07 13.11 14.95
CA ASP A 151 18.41 14.36 14.27
C ASP A 151 17.34 15.42 14.58
N LEU A 152 17.29 15.91 15.83
CA LEU A 152 16.64 17.19 16.11
C LEU A 152 17.71 18.28 15.98
N PRO A 153 17.52 19.33 15.16
CA PRO A 153 18.47 20.44 15.09
C PRO A 153 18.71 21.03 16.47
N GLU A 154 19.98 21.06 16.92
CA GLU A 154 20.39 21.47 18.27
C GLU A 154 19.86 22.86 18.65
N GLN A 155 19.69 23.75 17.67
CA GLN A 155 19.21 25.12 17.82
C GLN A 155 17.76 25.23 18.34
N LYS A 156 16.90 24.22 18.17
CA LYS A 156 15.52 24.22 18.70
C LYS A 156 15.40 23.64 20.11
N ARG A 157 16.41 22.91 20.62
CA ARG A 157 16.38 22.33 21.99
C ARG A 157 16.46 23.40 23.09
N GLN A 158 16.98 24.59 22.78
CA GLN A 158 17.27 25.62 23.78
C GLN A 158 16.11 26.58 24.11
N SER A 159 14.96 26.49 23.42
CA SER A 159 13.85 27.46 23.57
C SER A 159 12.53 26.88 24.12
N VAL A 160 12.48 25.59 24.45
CA VAL A 160 11.25 24.90 24.87
C VAL A 160 11.35 24.52 26.34
N SER A 161 10.39 24.94 27.16
CA SER A 161 10.31 24.51 28.56
C SER A 161 10.16 22.98 28.66
N PHE A 162 10.71 22.37 29.71
CA PHE A 162 10.63 20.93 29.92
C PHE A 162 9.18 20.40 29.92
N GLU A 163 8.24 21.17 30.49
CA GLU A 163 6.81 20.83 30.50
C GLU A 163 6.21 20.78 29.09
N ASN A 164 6.56 21.74 28.24
CA ASN A 164 6.11 21.77 26.84
C ASN A 164 6.74 20.63 26.03
N TYR A 165 8.02 20.33 26.27
CA TYR A 165 8.70 19.20 25.66
C TYR A 165 8.08 17.86 26.08
N ALA A 166 7.87 17.64 27.38
CA ALA A 166 7.26 16.43 27.91
C ALA A 166 5.82 16.24 27.42
N GLY A 167 5.03 17.32 27.40
CA GLY A 167 3.69 17.32 26.84
C GLY A 167 3.65 17.00 25.35
N HIS A 168 4.62 17.51 24.57
CA HIS A 168 4.78 17.20 23.16
C HIS A 168 5.15 15.72 22.95
N VAL A 169 6.19 15.21 23.64
CA VAL A 169 6.60 13.80 23.57
C VAL A 169 5.44 12.88 23.92
N TYR A 170 4.69 13.18 24.99
CA TYR A 170 3.53 12.39 25.37
C TYR A 170 2.46 12.32 24.26
N LYS A 171 2.13 13.45 23.60
CA LYS A 171 1.19 13.47 22.47
C LYS A 171 1.67 12.61 21.30
N VAL A 172 2.96 12.72 20.96
CA VAL A 172 3.58 11.94 19.88
C VAL A 172 3.56 10.45 20.20
N LEU A 173 3.97 10.05 21.41
CA LEU A 173 3.97 8.65 21.84
C LEU A 173 2.54 8.06 21.86
N LYS A 174 1.54 8.82 22.34
CA LYS A 174 0.14 8.42 22.34
C LYS A 174 -0.40 8.19 20.92
N TRP A 175 -0.02 9.05 19.98
CA TRP A 175 -0.37 8.88 18.57
C TRP A 175 0.34 7.66 17.97
N GLY A 176 1.66 7.59 18.13
CA GLY A 176 2.51 6.54 17.60
C GLY A 176 2.17 5.15 18.14
N ALA A 177 1.65 5.02 19.36
CA ALA A 177 1.17 3.75 19.89
C ALA A 177 0.15 3.05 18.96
N THR A 178 -0.68 3.82 18.25
CA THR A 178 -1.60 3.25 17.26
C THR A 178 -0.85 2.69 16.05
N GLU A 179 0.14 3.42 15.54
CA GLU A 179 0.96 2.98 14.41
C GLU A 179 1.82 1.76 14.78
N ALA A 180 2.39 1.74 15.98
CA ALA A 180 3.13 0.59 16.49
C ALA A 180 2.23 -0.66 16.59
N ASP A 181 1.01 -0.52 17.09
CA ASP A 181 0.04 -1.63 17.14
C ASP A 181 -0.35 -2.14 15.75
N ILE A 182 -0.53 -1.24 14.77
CA ILE A 182 -0.75 -1.61 13.36
C ILE A 182 0.48 -2.36 12.83
N GLY A 183 1.69 -1.86 13.09
CA GLY A 183 2.95 -2.47 12.68
C GLY A 183 3.09 -3.89 13.22
N ARG A 184 2.84 -4.11 14.52
CA ARG A 184 2.87 -5.45 15.13
C ARG A 184 1.90 -6.42 14.47
N LYS A 185 0.65 -6.00 14.21
CA LYS A 185 -0.35 -6.85 13.55
C LYS A 185 0.00 -7.16 12.10
N ARG A 186 0.61 -6.21 11.38
CA ARG A 186 1.14 -6.46 10.03
C ARG A 186 2.27 -7.48 10.09
N LEU A 187 3.20 -7.34 11.03
CA LEU A 187 4.27 -8.30 11.23
C LEU A 187 3.75 -9.70 11.59
N GLU A 188 2.70 -9.81 12.40
CA GLU A 188 2.01 -11.08 12.67
C GLU A 188 1.44 -11.68 11.39
N PHE A 189 0.74 -10.89 10.57
CA PHE A 189 0.20 -11.35 9.29
C PHE A 189 1.31 -11.83 8.33
N ARG A 190 2.43 -11.12 8.27
CA ARG A 190 3.61 -11.50 7.46
C ARG A 190 4.16 -12.87 7.81
N ARG A 191 4.10 -13.28 9.08
CA ARG A 191 4.53 -14.63 9.49
C ARG A 191 3.70 -15.74 8.85
N HIS A 192 2.50 -15.41 8.36
CA HIS A 192 1.64 -16.33 7.61
C HIS A 192 1.89 -16.28 6.09
N LEU A 193 2.70 -15.32 5.62
CA LEU A 193 3.15 -15.26 4.24
C LEU A 193 4.42 -16.12 4.09
N GLY A 194 4.43 -16.98 3.08
CA GLY A 194 5.66 -17.66 2.67
C GLY A 194 6.63 -16.69 1.98
N LYS A 195 7.89 -17.09 1.86
CA LYS A 195 8.97 -16.30 1.24
C LYS A 195 8.56 -15.67 -0.11
N GLU A 196 8.00 -16.47 -1.02
CA GLU A 196 7.61 -15.95 -2.34
C GLU A 196 6.50 -14.90 -2.27
N ARG A 197 5.56 -15.02 -1.32
CA ARG A 197 4.48 -14.05 -1.15
C ARG A 197 4.94 -12.75 -0.51
N GLU A 198 5.95 -12.81 0.34
CA GLU A 198 6.65 -11.61 0.82
C GLU A 198 7.37 -10.90 -0.34
N ILE A 199 8.06 -11.64 -1.20
CA ILE A 199 8.70 -11.05 -2.39
C ILE A 199 7.64 -10.44 -3.33
N ASP A 200 6.54 -11.14 -3.58
CA ASP A 200 5.41 -10.63 -4.38
C ASP A 200 4.89 -9.27 -3.82
N LEU A 201 4.74 -9.16 -2.49
CA LEU A 201 4.36 -7.91 -1.82
C LEU A 201 5.37 -6.78 -2.07
N HIS A 202 6.67 -7.07 -1.93
CA HIS A 202 7.73 -6.09 -2.14
C HIS A 202 7.83 -5.64 -3.62
N VAL A 203 7.66 -6.55 -4.57
CA VAL A 203 7.59 -6.24 -6.01
C VAL A 203 6.42 -5.30 -6.29
N ALA A 204 5.22 -5.63 -5.81
CA ALA A 204 4.04 -4.81 -6.00
C ALA A 204 4.22 -3.40 -5.40
N LEU A 205 4.74 -3.32 -4.17
CA LEU A 205 4.98 -2.04 -3.49
C LEU A 205 6.01 -1.17 -4.21
N ARG A 206 7.09 -1.74 -4.75
CA ARG A 206 8.07 -0.98 -5.54
C ARG A 206 7.41 -0.37 -6.77
N MET A 207 6.69 -1.15 -7.57
CA MET A 207 5.98 -0.63 -8.75
C MET A 207 4.94 0.44 -8.40
N MET A 208 4.19 0.25 -7.31
CA MET A 208 3.23 1.24 -6.82
C MET A 208 3.88 2.52 -6.30
N ARG A 209 5.04 2.44 -5.65
CA ARG A 209 5.80 3.62 -5.21
C ARG A 209 6.27 4.44 -6.40
N GLU A 210 6.93 3.79 -7.36
CA GLU A 210 7.40 4.43 -8.59
C GLU A 210 6.25 5.14 -9.31
N ARG A 211 5.10 4.48 -9.45
CA ARG A 211 3.92 5.11 -10.06
C ARG A 211 3.39 6.27 -9.23
N THR A 212 3.34 6.12 -7.91
CA THR A 212 2.87 7.18 -7.01
C THR A 212 3.81 8.39 -7.09
N GLU A 213 5.13 8.20 -7.08
CA GLU A 213 6.11 9.27 -7.21
C GLU A 213 5.93 10.07 -8.51
N LYS A 214 5.75 9.38 -9.64
CA LYS A 214 5.41 10.05 -10.93
C LYS A 214 4.12 10.87 -10.83
N MET A 215 3.09 10.35 -10.17
CA MET A 215 1.84 11.08 -9.96
C MET A 215 2.02 12.29 -9.03
N LEU A 216 2.83 12.19 -7.98
CA LEU A 216 3.10 13.29 -7.05
C LEU A 216 3.93 14.39 -7.71
N LEU A 217 4.90 14.02 -8.55
CA LEU A 217 5.66 14.98 -9.36
C LEU A 217 4.77 15.80 -10.29
N ARG A 218 3.76 15.16 -10.89
CA ARG A 218 2.88 15.79 -11.88
C ARG A 218 1.67 16.51 -11.28
N HIS A 219 1.07 15.95 -10.24
CA HIS A 219 -0.22 16.39 -9.69
C HIS A 219 -0.14 16.83 -8.22
N GLY A 220 1.05 16.76 -7.61
CA GLY A 220 1.29 17.25 -6.26
C GLY A 220 1.45 18.76 -6.18
N PRO A 221 1.43 19.31 -4.96
CA PRO A 221 1.65 20.73 -4.74
C PRO A 221 3.09 21.08 -5.10
N SER A 222 3.31 22.34 -5.49
CA SER A 222 4.61 22.84 -6.00
C SER A 222 5.75 22.78 -4.97
N ASP A 223 5.43 22.66 -3.68
CA ASP A 223 6.37 22.50 -2.57
C ASP A 223 6.69 21.03 -2.26
N TRP A 224 6.13 20.08 -3.01
CA TRP A 224 6.52 18.68 -2.88
C TRP A 224 7.92 18.46 -3.41
N TYR A 225 8.75 17.79 -2.60
CA TYR A 225 10.09 17.38 -2.98
C TYR A 225 10.31 15.90 -2.65
N ARG A 226 11.12 15.27 -3.50
CA ARG A 226 11.67 13.93 -3.32
C ARG A 226 12.56 13.90 -2.08
N ASP A 227 12.11 13.26 -1.01
CA ASP A 227 12.90 13.04 0.20
C ASP A 227 13.71 11.75 0.07
N ALA A 228 14.88 11.84 -0.57
CA ALA A 228 15.75 10.68 -0.82
C ALA A 228 16.21 9.95 0.47
N LYS A 229 16.14 10.59 1.65
CA LYS A 229 16.50 9.98 2.94
C LYS A 229 15.35 9.18 3.56
N ASN A 230 14.10 9.42 3.17
CA ASN A 230 12.92 8.89 3.86
C ASN A 230 11.72 8.52 2.96
N GLU A 231 11.92 8.56 1.63
CA GLU A 231 10.92 8.39 0.58
C GLU A 231 10.06 7.14 0.74
N TYR A 232 10.67 6.07 1.22
CA TYR A 232 9.97 4.81 1.44
C TYR A 232 9.04 4.80 2.64
N SER A 233 9.12 5.74 3.60
CA SER A 233 8.30 5.65 4.81
C SER A 233 6.89 6.20 4.59
N VAL A 234 6.73 7.40 4.03
CA VAL A 234 5.41 8.05 3.91
C VAL A 234 4.60 7.51 2.73
N ILE A 235 5.22 7.31 1.56
CA ILE A 235 4.53 6.70 0.41
C ILE A 235 4.10 5.27 0.75
N SER A 236 4.96 4.47 1.38
CA SER A 236 4.57 3.12 1.81
C SER A 236 3.51 3.15 2.90
N TRP A 237 3.64 4.05 3.87
CA TRP A 237 2.60 4.23 4.89
C TRP A 237 1.25 4.50 4.24
N PHE A 238 1.22 5.39 3.24
CA PHE A 238 0.02 5.71 2.48
C PHE A 238 -0.51 4.49 1.73
N LEU A 239 0.31 3.83 0.92
CA LEU A 239 -0.08 2.65 0.13
C LEU A 239 -0.58 1.50 1.00
N LEU A 240 0.09 1.22 2.13
CA LEU A 240 -0.29 0.18 3.10
C LEU A 240 -1.64 0.43 3.78
N ARG A 241 -2.24 1.62 3.61
CA ARG A 241 -3.56 1.97 4.17
C ARG A 241 -4.66 2.03 3.12
N GLN A 242 -4.33 2.12 1.84
CA GLN A 242 -5.33 2.33 0.81
C GLN A 242 -6.23 1.10 0.62
N SER A 243 -7.54 1.33 0.56
CA SER A 243 -8.50 0.28 0.26
C SER A 243 -8.34 -0.18 -1.20
N PRO A 244 -8.77 -1.41 -1.57
CA PRO A 244 -8.75 -1.85 -2.96
C PRO A 244 -9.40 -0.86 -3.91
N ARG A 245 -10.57 -0.29 -3.54
CA ARG A 245 -11.27 0.71 -4.36
C ARG A 245 -10.50 2.02 -4.49
N THR A 246 -9.75 2.40 -3.46
CA THR A 246 -8.94 3.63 -3.51
C THR A 246 -7.73 3.42 -4.42
N LEU A 247 -7.09 2.25 -4.34
CA LEU A 247 -6.01 1.86 -5.24
C LEU A 247 -6.48 1.77 -6.70
N GLU A 248 -7.69 1.23 -6.93
CA GLU A 248 -8.31 1.19 -8.25
C GLU A 248 -8.46 2.60 -8.83
N LYS A 249 -9.03 3.54 -8.07
CA LYS A 249 -9.16 4.94 -8.48
C LYS A 249 -7.80 5.61 -8.72
N LEU A 250 -6.82 5.34 -7.86
CA LEU A 250 -5.48 5.93 -7.97
C LEU A 250 -4.74 5.46 -9.22
N PHE A 251 -4.75 4.15 -9.47
CA PHE A 251 -3.84 3.54 -10.45
C PHE A 251 -4.49 3.20 -11.79
N LEU A 252 -5.82 3.28 -11.92
CA LEU A 252 -6.50 3.04 -13.20
C LEU A 252 -7.11 4.31 -13.81
N SER A 253 -7.05 5.45 -13.11
CA SER A 253 -7.47 6.73 -13.69
C SER A 253 -6.37 7.27 -14.60
N ASP A 254 -6.79 7.87 -15.71
CA ASP A 254 -5.89 8.46 -16.70
C ASP A 254 -5.19 9.71 -16.12
N PRO A 255 -3.84 9.72 -15.99
CA PRO A 255 -3.10 10.87 -15.49
C PRO A 255 -3.19 12.09 -16.43
N ASP A 256 -3.38 11.88 -17.72
CA ASP A 256 -3.31 12.92 -18.75
C ASP A 256 -4.61 13.74 -18.86
N GLN A 257 -5.72 13.25 -18.31
CA GLN A 257 -7.03 13.87 -18.48
C GLN A 257 -7.35 15.04 -17.54
N CYS A 258 -6.48 15.40 -16.58
CA CYS A 258 -6.86 16.35 -15.53
C CYS A 258 -5.91 17.52 -15.24
N CYS A 259 -4.64 17.46 -15.65
CA CYS A 259 -3.68 18.55 -15.44
C CYS A 259 -2.73 18.64 -16.64
N ASP A 260 -2.75 19.77 -17.33
CA ASP A 260 -1.75 20.07 -18.36
C ASP A 260 -0.40 20.36 -17.70
N ILE A 261 0.70 19.86 -18.27
CA ILE A 261 2.04 19.96 -17.67
C ILE A 261 2.48 21.44 -17.54
N GLU A 262 1.94 22.31 -18.40
CA GLU A 262 2.21 23.75 -18.44
C GLU A 262 1.26 24.58 -17.53
N GLY A 263 0.14 23.98 -17.10
CA GLY A 263 -0.88 24.62 -16.27
C GLY A 263 -0.62 24.45 -14.77
N LYS A 264 0.38 25.16 -14.24
CA LYS A 264 0.54 25.27 -12.78
C LYS A 264 -0.76 25.80 -12.18
N LEU A 265 -1.26 25.02 -11.22
CA LEU A 265 -2.50 25.17 -10.47
C LEU A 265 -3.71 24.64 -11.24
N GLY A 266 -3.98 23.35 -11.08
CA GLY A 266 -5.29 22.72 -11.32
C GLY A 266 -6.38 23.27 -10.37
N ILE A 267 -6.45 24.59 -10.23
CA ILE A 267 -7.45 25.37 -9.52
C ILE A 267 -7.97 26.40 -10.54
N VAL A 268 -9.09 26.07 -11.18
CA VAL A 268 -9.82 27.01 -12.05
C VAL A 268 -10.97 27.55 -11.20
N ASN A 269 -11.04 28.89 -11.04
CA ASN A 269 -12.10 29.56 -10.28
C ASN A 269 -12.25 29.06 -8.81
N GLY A 270 -11.15 28.71 -8.15
CA GLY A 270 -11.18 28.19 -6.77
C GLY A 270 -11.61 26.73 -6.64
N VAL A 271 -11.92 26.04 -7.74
CA VAL A 271 -12.30 24.62 -7.78
C VAL A 271 -11.11 23.79 -8.25
N ARG A 272 -10.78 22.73 -7.51
CA ARG A 272 -9.74 21.79 -7.91
C ARG A 272 -10.21 20.96 -9.10
N VAL A 273 -9.50 21.05 -10.21
CA VAL A 273 -9.81 20.34 -11.48
C VAL A 273 -9.14 18.96 -11.53
N CYS A 274 -8.13 18.73 -10.69
CA CYS A 274 -7.39 17.47 -10.67
C CYS A 274 -8.20 16.32 -10.03
N HIS A 275 -8.52 15.29 -10.82
CA HIS A 275 -9.19 14.07 -10.33
C HIS A 275 -8.35 13.26 -9.33
N PHE A 276 -7.03 13.47 -9.30
CA PHE A 276 -6.13 12.87 -8.31
C PHE A 276 -6.02 13.68 -7.01
N ALA A 277 -6.61 14.87 -6.93
CA ALA A 277 -6.57 15.69 -5.73
C ALA A 277 -7.24 15.00 -4.53
N ASP A 278 -8.41 14.36 -4.68
CA ASP A 278 -9.10 13.72 -3.55
C ASP A 278 -8.38 12.47 -3.02
N PRO A 279 -7.86 11.56 -3.87
CA PRO A 279 -7.08 10.43 -3.38
C PRO A 279 -5.72 10.84 -2.78
N LEU A 280 -5.05 11.82 -3.40
CA LEU A 280 -3.78 12.37 -2.92
C LEU A 280 -3.97 13.32 -1.72
N ASP A 281 -5.17 13.82 -1.45
CA ASP A 281 -5.44 14.64 -0.27
C ASP A 281 -5.20 13.90 1.03
N ASN A 282 -5.42 12.59 1.05
CA ASN A 282 -5.06 11.78 2.21
C ASN A 282 -3.54 11.64 2.35
N TYR A 283 -2.82 11.59 1.22
CA TYR A 283 -1.36 11.68 1.21
C TYR A 283 -0.90 13.09 1.66
N TRP A 284 -1.57 14.16 1.24
CA TRP A 284 -1.25 15.54 1.64
C TRP A 284 -1.59 15.87 3.08
N LYS A 285 -2.74 15.45 3.58
CA LYS A 285 -3.06 15.49 5.01
C LYS A 285 -2.07 14.65 5.81
N ALA A 286 -1.54 13.60 5.21
CA ALA A 286 -0.45 12.87 5.83
C ALA A 286 0.84 13.72 5.83
N TRP A 287 1.22 14.29 4.70
CA TRP A 287 2.41 15.09 4.51
C TRP A 287 2.46 16.37 5.36
N LYS A 288 1.36 17.14 5.39
CA LYS A 288 1.22 18.40 6.14
C LYS A 288 1.20 18.17 7.65
N GLU A 289 1.53 19.20 8.41
CA GLU A 289 1.54 19.17 9.87
C GLU A 289 0.14 18.91 10.44
N ASP A 290 0.08 18.20 11.57
CA ASP A 290 -1.17 18.03 12.33
C ASP A 290 -1.15 19.00 13.50
N PRO A 291 -2.02 20.03 13.53
CA PRO A 291 -2.10 20.98 14.63
C PRO A 291 -2.32 20.30 15.99
N GLN A 292 -2.93 19.10 16.03
CA GLN A 292 -3.18 18.36 17.26
C GLN A 292 -1.92 17.73 17.87
N LEU A 293 -0.86 17.51 17.06
CA LEU A 293 0.46 17.10 17.54
C LEU A 293 1.29 18.29 18.03
N GLY A 294 0.84 19.51 17.72
CA GLY A 294 1.39 20.76 18.28
C GLY A 294 2.84 21.02 17.90
N CYS A 295 3.30 20.55 16.74
CA CYS A 295 4.62 20.87 16.24
C CYS A 295 4.58 21.42 14.82
N GLN A 296 5.00 22.67 14.70
CA GLN A 296 5.49 23.24 13.46
C GLN A 296 6.96 22.82 13.30
N ASP A 297 7.27 22.20 12.17
CA ASP A 297 8.59 21.71 11.74
C ASP A 297 9.22 20.56 12.55
N CYS A 298 8.41 19.72 13.23
CA CYS A 298 8.96 18.50 13.85
C CYS A 298 8.72 17.24 13.01
N ASP A 299 9.78 16.45 12.82
CA ASP A 299 9.71 15.18 12.07
C ASP A 299 8.94 14.06 12.81
N CYS A 300 8.38 14.33 13.99
CA CYS A 300 7.74 13.33 14.85
C CYS A 300 6.55 12.62 14.18
N LYS A 301 5.85 13.29 13.25
CA LYS A 301 4.76 12.67 12.47
C LYS A 301 5.29 11.60 11.51
N ARG A 302 6.38 11.90 10.79
CA ARG A 302 7.06 10.94 9.91
C ARG A 302 7.65 9.78 10.73
N ARG A 303 8.29 10.10 11.86
CA ARG A 303 8.85 9.12 12.79
C ARG A 303 7.79 8.14 13.29
N ALA A 304 6.67 8.64 13.78
CA ALA A 304 5.65 7.76 14.33
C ALA A 304 4.92 6.94 13.25
N ARG A 305 4.79 7.42 12.00
CA ARG A 305 4.29 6.59 10.88
C ARG A 305 5.22 5.43 10.55
N SER A 306 6.52 5.66 10.66
CA SER A 306 7.51 4.62 10.39
C SER A 306 7.30 3.39 11.29
N TRP A 307 6.66 3.55 12.45
CA TRP A 307 6.38 2.44 13.37
C TRP A 307 5.36 1.43 12.83
N SER A 308 4.53 1.79 11.85
CA SER A 308 3.66 0.82 11.16
C SER A 308 4.24 0.30 9.84
N VAL A 309 5.29 0.94 9.33
CA VAL A 309 5.96 0.61 8.06
C VAL A 309 7.18 -0.27 8.28
N LYS A 310 8.04 0.08 9.24
CA LYS A 310 9.28 -0.67 9.52
C LYS A 310 9.00 -2.14 9.84
N PRO A 311 8.07 -2.50 10.74
CA PRO A 311 7.77 -3.90 10.99
C PRO A 311 7.10 -4.60 9.79
N ALA A 312 6.46 -3.84 8.91
CA ALA A 312 5.81 -4.37 7.73
C ALA A 312 6.78 -4.63 6.56
N LEU A 313 7.87 -3.85 6.43
CA LEU A 313 8.69 -3.85 5.21
C LEU A 313 10.22 -3.77 5.44
N ILE A 314 10.71 -3.36 6.61
CA ILE A 314 12.12 -2.95 6.81
C ILE A 314 12.76 -3.68 8.01
N ASP A 315 12.09 -4.67 8.60
CA ASP A 315 12.75 -5.59 9.52
C ASP A 315 13.84 -6.41 8.80
N ALA A 316 14.66 -7.16 9.54
CA ALA A 316 15.78 -7.91 8.95
C ALA A 316 15.36 -8.77 7.74
N ARG A 317 14.24 -9.50 7.87
CA ARG A 317 13.67 -10.30 6.77
C ARG A 317 13.06 -9.46 5.66
N GLY A 318 12.38 -8.36 5.99
CA GLY A 318 11.85 -7.42 5.00
C GLY A 318 12.93 -6.80 4.11
N ARG A 319 14.12 -6.53 4.65
CA ARG A 319 15.27 -6.06 3.86
C ARG A 319 15.72 -7.10 2.84
N GLU A 320 15.81 -8.37 3.23
CA GLU A 320 16.14 -9.47 2.31
C GLU A 320 15.10 -9.62 1.19
N HIS A 321 13.81 -9.57 1.53
CA HIS A 321 12.73 -9.62 0.54
C HIS A 321 12.74 -8.41 -0.39
N ASN A 322 13.09 -7.22 0.11
CA ASN A 322 13.24 -6.02 -0.70
C ASN A 322 14.40 -6.12 -1.69
N ILE A 323 15.52 -6.73 -1.31
CA ILE A 323 16.67 -7.00 -2.20
C ILE A 323 16.25 -8.02 -3.27
N ALA A 324 15.57 -9.09 -2.88
CA ALA A 324 15.08 -10.09 -3.82
C ALA A 324 14.08 -9.52 -4.83
N ALA A 325 13.17 -8.64 -4.38
CA ALA A 325 12.25 -7.93 -5.25
C ALA A 325 12.96 -7.01 -6.24
N GLU A 326 14.02 -6.32 -5.80
CA GLU A 326 14.85 -5.50 -6.69
C GLU A 326 15.54 -6.32 -7.78
N LYS A 327 16.16 -7.44 -7.39
CA LYS A 327 16.80 -8.36 -8.32
C LYS A 327 15.80 -8.87 -9.35
N TYR A 328 14.60 -9.25 -8.90
CA TYR A 328 13.53 -9.71 -9.78
C TYR A 328 13.08 -8.62 -10.77
N LEU A 329 12.88 -7.38 -10.30
CA LEU A 329 12.49 -6.28 -11.18
C LEU A 329 13.54 -5.96 -12.23
N LYS A 330 14.84 -5.98 -11.87
CA LYS A 330 15.96 -5.82 -12.82
C LYS A 330 15.98 -6.94 -13.86
N GLU A 331 15.80 -8.18 -13.43
CA GLU A 331 15.71 -9.33 -14.33
C GLU A 331 14.53 -9.20 -15.30
N MET A 332 13.35 -8.83 -14.79
CA MET A 332 12.18 -8.66 -15.63
C MET A 332 12.30 -7.50 -16.61
N TRP A 333 12.95 -6.39 -16.21
CA TRP A 333 13.25 -5.28 -17.10
C TRP A 333 14.13 -5.73 -18.28
N ASN A 334 15.19 -6.48 -18.01
CA ASN A 334 16.08 -7.02 -19.05
C ASN A 334 15.36 -8.01 -19.96
N GLN A 335 14.53 -8.90 -19.40
CA GLN A 335 13.76 -9.86 -20.20
C GLN A 335 12.69 -9.18 -21.05
N ARG A 336 12.12 -8.06 -20.59
CA ARG A 336 11.13 -7.27 -21.33
C ARG A 336 11.73 -6.62 -22.57
N HIS A 337 12.98 -6.14 -22.48
CA HIS A 337 13.69 -5.43 -23.55
C HIS A 337 14.84 -6.29 -24.10
N VAL A 338 14.51 -7.35 -24.84
CA VAL A 338 15.47 -8.36 -25.31
C VAL A 338 16.55 -7.75 -26.22
N GLY A 339 16.16 -6.80 -27.09
CA GLY A 339 17.09 -6.08 -27.97
C GLY A 339 18.11 -5.20 -27.23
N LEU A 340 17.72 -4.55 -26.12
CA LEU A 340 18.63 -3.76 -25.28
C LEU A 340 19.67 -4.65 -24.58
N HIS A 341 19.26 -5.83 -24.09
CA HIS A 341 20.20 -6.77 -23.46
C HIS A 341 21.21 -7.34 -24.47
N GLN A 342 20.80 -7.62 -25.71
CA GLN A 342 21.73 -8.00 -26.77
C GLN A 342 22.68 -6.84 -27.10
N ALA A 343 22.18 -5.61 -27.30
CA ALA A 343 23.02 -4.43 -27.58
C ALA A 343 24.05 -4.12 -26.48
N PHE A 344 23.68 -4.31 -25.20
CA PHE A 344 24.61 -4.17 -24.07
C PHE A 344 25.67 -5.29 -24.03
N MET A 345 25.29 -6.53 -24.37
CA MET A 345 26.21 -7.68 -24.36
C MET A 345 27.11 -7.75 -25.60
N THR A 346 26.67 -7.19 -26.73
CA THR A 346 27.45 -7.11 -27.98
C THR A 346 28.32 -5.85 -28.06
N GLY A 347 28.26 -4.97 -27.05
CA GLY A 347 29.10 -3.77 -26.97
C GLY A 347 28.72 -2.66 -27.97
N GLN A 348 27.51 -2.69 -28.54
CA GLN A 348 27.10 -1.72 -29.57
C GLN A 348 26.93 -0.28 -29.06
N PHE A 349 27.03 -0.05 -27.74
CA PHE A 349 27.04 1.30 -27.14
C PHE A 349 28.43 1.96 -27.04
N THR A 350 29.51 1.38 -27.57
CA THR A 350 30.85 2.04 -27.60
C THR A 350 31.09 2.96 -28.80
N THR A 351 30.10 3.17 -29.66
CA THR A 351 30.22 4.13 -30.78
C THR A 351 29.08 5.13 -30.69
N PHE A 352 29.46 6.37 -30.37
CA PHE A 352 28.83 7.68 -30.61
C PHE A 352 28.94 8.55 -29.34
N LEU A 353 30.15 9.06 -29.14
CA LEU A 353 30.42 10.34 -28.46
C LEU A 353 30.67 11.39 -29.54
#